data_AF-A0A932CAT3-F1
#
_entry.id   AF-A0A932CAT3-F1
#
_cell.length_a   1.000
_cell.length_b   1.000
_cell.length_c   1.000
_cell.angle_alpha   90.00
_cell.angle_beta   90.00
_cell.angle_gamma   90.00
#
_symmetry.space_group_name_H-M   'P 1'
#
loop_
_entity.id
_entity.type
_entity.pdbx_description
1 polymer ?
#
loop_
_entity_poly.entity_id
_entity_poly.type
_entity_poly.pdbx_seq_one_letter_code
_entity_poly.pdbx_strand_id
1 'polypeptide(L)'
;MDERQFFTEKPEQRPAKFQCPRCRRTNDYTIRWIRRTKKIQIPPGADARDRTLFEKSKDHLIRVDDDVTCKTCGKRFEIPSHRALVFLEELEGLPRDDETE
;
A
#
# COMPACT_ATOMS: atom_id res chain seq x y z
N MET A 1 -8.82 -19.61 8.94
CA MET A 1 -7.38 -19.41 8.65
C MET A 1 -7.11 -17.91 8.71
N ASP A 2 -5.94 -17.46 9.19
CA ASP A 2 -5.61 -16.03 9.22
C ASP A 2 -5.40 -15.51 7.78
N GLU A 3 -6.22 -14.54 7.37
CA GLU A 3 -6.20 -13.90 6.04
C GLU A 3 -4.82 -13.33 5.66
N ARG A 4 -3.94 -13.10 6.64
CA ARG A 4 -2.56 -12.62 6.45
C ARG A 4 -1.63 -13.66 5.82
N GLN A 5 -1.96 -14.95 5.91
CA GLN A 5 -1.11 -16.02 5.41
C GLN A 5 -1.14 -16.13 3.87
N PHE A 6 -2.19 -15.60 3.24
CA PHE A 6 -2.40 -15.62 1.79
C PHE A 6 -1.62 -14.55 1.03
N PHE A 7 -1.03 -13.57 1.73
CA PHE A 7 -0.31 -12.46 1.11
C PHE A 7 1.18 -12.56 1.41
N THR A 8 1.98 -12.16 0.42
CA THR A 8 3.40 -11.90 0.60
C THR A 8 3.54 -10.40 0.85
N GLU A 9 3.99 -10.05 2.05
CA GLU A 9 4.19 -8.66 2.46
C GLU A 9 5.65 -8.30 2.24
N LYS A 10 5.91 -7.34 1.35
CA LYS A 10 7.25 -6.84 1.10
C LYS A 10 7.33 -5.37 1.53
N PRO A 11 8.23 -5.01 2.46
CA PRO A 11 8.45 -3.61 2.79
C PRO A 11 9.12 -2.91 1.60
N GLU A 12 8.56 -1.78 1.20
CA GLU A 12 9.05 -0.94 0.11
C GLU A 12 9.18 0.51 0.63
N GLN A 13 10.21 1.22 0.19
CA GLN A 13 10.41 2.61 0.54
C GLN A 13 10.26 3.45 -0.72
N ARG A 14 9.30 4.39 -0.73
CA ARG A 14 9.04 5.24 -1.90
C ARG A 14 9.28 6.70 -1.56
N PRO A 15 10.06 7.43 -2.39
CA PRO A 15 10.22 8.87 -2.21
C PRO A 15 8.93 9.59 -2.61
N ALA A 16 8.46 10.48 -1.76
CA ALA A 16 7.30 11.32 -2.00
C ALA A 16 7.60 12.77 -1.62
N LYS A 17 7.10 13.71 -2.42
CA LYS A 17 7.28 15.14 -2.17
C LYS A 17 6.09 15.65 -1.37
N PHE A 18 6.35 16.18 -0.18
CA PHE A 18 5.32 16.79 0.65
C PHE A 18 5.66 18.22 0.98
N GLN A 19 4.62 19.06 1.01
CA GLN A 19 4.70 20.42 1.48
C GLN A 19 4.34 20.46 2.97
N CYS A 20 5.24 20.97 3.80
CA CYS A 20 4.96 21.12 5.22
C CYS A 20 3.89 22.20 5.44
N PRO A 21 2.80 21.94 6.17
CA PRO A 21 1.74 22.94 6.40
C PRO A 21 2.22 24.12 7.27
N ARG A 22 3.32 23.93 8.03
CA ARG A 22 3.84 24.97 8.92
C ARG A 22 4.79 25.94 8.23
N CYS A 23 5.83 25.44 7.57
CA CYS A 23 6.83 26.27 6.91
C CYS A 23 6.62 26.43 5.40
N ARG A 24 5.60 25.76 4.84
CA ARG A 24 5.23 25.74 3.41
C ARG A 24 6.35 25.33 2.46
N ARG A 25 7.41 24.71 2.97
CA ARG A 25 8.49 24.16 2.14
C ARG A 25 8.14 22.77 1.65
N THR A 26 8.43 22.53 0.38
CA THR A 26 8.29 21.23 -0.27
C THR A 26 9.63 20.51 -0.25
N ASN A 27 9.67 19.34 0.36
CA ASN A 27 10.85 18.47 0.38
C ASN A 27 10.47 17.05 -0.02
N ASP A 28 11.48 16.27 -0.42
CA ASP A 28 11.41 14.82 -0.55
C ASP A 28 11.46 14.13 0.84
N TYR A 29 10.57 13.17 1.02
CA TYR A 29 10.50 12.29 2.19
C TYR A 29 10.41 10.84 1.72
N THR A 30 11.09 9.95 2.41
CA THR A 30 11.00 8.52 2.14
C THR A 30 9.88 7.95 2.99
N ILE A 31 8.83 7.45 2.33
CA ILE A 31 7.67 6.85 3.00
C ILE A 31 7.79 5.34 2.92
N ARG A 32 7.50 4.65 4.03
CA ARG A 32 7.42 3.19 4.05
C ARG A 32 6.05 2.73 3.57
N TRP A 33 6.08 1.79 2.65
CA TRP A 33 4.96 1.10 2.08
C TRP A 33 5.13 -0.40 2.34
N ILE A 34 4.01 -1.11 2.43
CA ILE A 34 3.98 -2.56 2.41
C ILE A 34 3.27 -2.96 1.13
N ARG A 35 4.00 -3.61 0.24
CA ARG A 35 3.44 -4.27 -0.93
C ARG A 35 2.86 -5.60 -0.50
N ARG A 36 1.54 -5.73 -0.56
CA ARG A 36 0.83 -7.00 -0.32
C ARG A 36 0.55 -7.60 -1.69
N THR A 37 1.27 -8.68 -2.00
CA THR A 37 1.09 -9.44 -3.24
C THR A 37 0.36 -10.73 -2.93
N LYS A 38 -0.68 -11.02 -3.71
CA LYS A 38 -1.46 -12.26 -3.60
C LYS A 38 -0.54 -13.45 -3.90
N LYS A 39 -0.49 -14.44 -3.01
CA LYS A 39 0.26 -15.68 -3.29
C LYS A 39 -0.45 -16.48 -4.37
N ILE A 40 0.27 -17.28 -5.15
CA ILE A 40 -0.32 -18.06 -6.25
C ILE A 40 -1.17 -19.22 -5.71
N GLN A 41 -0.86 -19.73 -4.52
CA GLN A 41 -1.48 -20.92 -3.95
C GLN A 41 -2.14 -20.64 -2.59
N ILE A 42 -3.38 -21.10 -2.47
CA ILE A 42 -4.15 -21.09 -1.23
C ILE A 42 -3.66 -22.29 -0.37
N PRO A 43 -3.26 -22.11 0.91
CA PRO A 43 -2.87 -23.20 1.78
C PRO A 43 -3.90 -24.33 1.82
N PRO A 44 -3.45 -25.60 1.84
CA PRO A 44 -4.35 -26.75 1.88
C PRO A 44 -5.13 -26.73 3.20
N GLY A 45 -6.45 -26.53 3.12
CA GLY A 45 -7.33 -26.35 4.28
C GLY A 45 -8.09 -25.01 4.33
N ALA A 46 -8.02 -24.20 3.27
CA ALA A 46 -8.79 -22.98 3.16
C ALA A 46 -10.28 -23.25 2.85
N ASP A 47 -11.16 -22.60 3.62
CA ASP A 47 -12.61 -22.70 3.47
C ASP A 47 -13.11 -21.95 2.22
N ALA A 48 -14.38 -22.16 1.85
CA ALA A 48 -15.01 -21.44 0.74
C ALA A 48 -14.94 -19.91 0.88
N ARG A 49 -14.94 -19.40 2.12
CA ARG A 49 -14.78 -17.95 2.41
C ARG A 49 -13.39 -17.42 2.05
N ASP A 50 -12.35 -18.17 2.38
CA ASP A 50 -10.97 -17.81 2.05
C ASP A 50 -10.74 -17.80 0.53
N ARG A 51 -11.39 -18.71 -0.21
CA ARG A 51 -11.36 -18.70 -1.68
C ARG A 51 -11.98 -17.44 -2.28
N THR A 52 -13.14 -17.00 -1.77
CA THR A 52 -13.78 -15.76 -2.22
C THR A 52 -12.97 -14.51 -1.88
N LEU A 53 -12.37 -14.46 -0.69
CA LEU A 53 -11.48 -13.35 -0.29
C LEU A 53 -10.23 -13.32 -1.16
N PHE A 54 -9.66 -14.49 -1.45
CA PHE A 54 -8.51 -14.64 -2.33
C PHE A 54 -8.83 -14.14 -3.75
N GLU A 55 -9.95 -14.58 -4.33
CA GLU A 55 -10.42 -14.14 -5.65
C GLU A 55 -10.55 -12.63 -5.74
N LYS A 56 -11.22 -11.99 -4.76
CA LYS A 56 -11.43 -10.53 -4.73
C LYS A 56 -10.20 -9.72 -4.34
N SER A 57 -9.16 -10.36 -3.80
CA SER A 57 -7.97 -9.65 -3.36
C SER A 57 -7.07 -9.28 -4.54
N LYS A 58 -6.82 -7.97 -4.70
CA LYS A 58 -5.86 -7.45 -5.68
C LYS A 58 -4.54 -7.10 -5.02
N ASP A 59 -3.47 -7.07 -5.81
CA ASP A 59 -2.18 -6.59 -5.33
C ASP A 59 -2.25 -5.09 -5.01
N HIS A 60 -1.86 -4.73 -3.80
CA HIS A 60 -1.96 -3.35 -3.32
C HIS A 60 -0.77 -2.96 -2.44
N LEU A 61 -0.56 -1.65 -2.36
CA LEU A 61 0.42 -0.99 -1.53
C LEU A 61 -0.32 -0.32 -0.36
N ILE A 62 0.12 -0.60 0.86
CA ILE A 62 -0.38 0.04 2.07
C ILE A 62 0.69 0.98 2.60
N ARG A 63 0.33 2.24 2.82
CA ARG A 63 1.21 3.20 3.47
C ARG A 63 1.30 2.88 4.96
N VAL A 64 2.52 2.76 5.49
CA VAL A 64 2.75 2.48 6.92
C VAL A 64 2.96 3.75 7.72
N ASP A 65 3.68 4.71 7.16
CA ASP A 65 3.91 6.00 7.81
C ASP A 65 2.68 6.89 7.63
N ASP A 66 2.19 7.47 8.72
CA ASP A 66 1.08 8.43 8.70
C ASP A 66 1.57 9.87 8.92
N ASP A 67 2.69 10.04 9.63
CA ASP A 67 3.35 11.32 9.83
C ASP A 67 4.81 11.31 9.34
N VAL A 68 5.32 12.49 8.97
CA VAL A 68 6.73 12.71 8.66
C VAL A 68 7.27 13.93 9.38
N THR A 69 8.55 13.89 9.74
CA THR A 69 9.25 15.01 10.35
C THR A 69 9.80 15.93 9.27
N CYS A 70 9.40 17.20 9.27
CA CYS A 70 9.88 18.18 8.30
C CYS A 70 11.40 18.39 8.43
N LYS A 71 12.14 18.20 7.33
CA LYS A 71 13.61 18.43 7.27
C LYS A 71 14.02 19.89 7.55
N THR A 72 13.11 20.86 7.37
CA THR A 72 13.42 22.29 7.55
C THR A 72 13.07 22.80 8.94
N CYS A 73 11.85 22.53 9.43
CA CYS A 73 11.39 23.08 10.72
C CYS A 73 11.37 22.05 11.87
N GLY A 74 11.72 20.78 11.61
CA GLY A 74 11.78 19.72 12.60
C GLY A 74 10.43 19.27 13.16
N LYS A 75 9.31 19.87 12.71
CA LYS A 75 7.97 19.53 13.18
C LYS A 75 7.42 18.33 12.41
N ARG A 76 6.79 17.42 13.15
CA ARG A 76 5.99 16.32 12.57
C ARG A 76 4.71 16.87 11.97
N PHE A 77 4.32 16.34 10.81
CA PHE A 77 3.06 16.64 10.17
C PHE A 77 2.51 15.37 9.54
N GLU A 78 1.18 15.24 9.54
CA GLU A 78 0.48 14.14 8.90
C GLU A 78 0.61 14.24 7.38
N ILE A 79 0.83 13.11 6.72
CA ILE A 79 0.92 13.04 5.27
C ILE A 79 -0.47 13.30 4.68
N PRO A 80 -0.70 14.42 3.96
CA PRO A 80 -2.02 14.81 3.49
C PRO A 80 -2.55 13.94 2.33
N SER A 81 -1.83 12.87 1.97
CA SER A 81 -2.24 12.00 0.88
C SER A 81 -3.41 11.15 1.34
N HIS A 82 -4.60 11.44 0.79
CA HIS A 82 -5.86 10.73 1.05
C HIS A 82 -5.84 9.24 0.69
N ARG A 83 -4.79 8.76 0.00
CA ARG A 83 -4.65 7.36 -0.43
C ARG A 83 -3.62 6.64 0.44
N ALA A 84 -4.09 6.04 1.54
CA ALA A 84 -3.30 5.10 2.35
C ALA A 84 -3.21 3.70 1.70
N LEU A 85 -4.05 3.45 0.70
CA LEU A 85 -4.12 2.25 -0.11
C LEU A 85 -4.02 2.63 -1.59
N VAL A 86 -3.09 2.01 -2.30
CA VAL A 86 -2.92 2.17 -3.75
C VAL A 86 -2.88 0.79 -4.38
N PHE A 87 -3.80 0.51 -5.30
CA PHE A 87 -3.74 -0.72 -6.08
C PHE A 87 -2.58 -0.63 -7.07
N LEU A 88 -1.82 -1.71 -7.22
CA LEU A 88 -0.69 -1.72 -8.16
C LEU A 88 -1.16 -1.50 -9.61
N GLU A 89 -2.37 -1.95 -9.93
CA GLU A 89 -3.06 -1.73 -11.22
C GLU A 89 -3.35 -0.24 -11.51
N GLU A 90 -3.58 0.60 -10.48
CA GLU A 90 -3.75 2.05 -10.67
C GLU A 90 -2.41 2.77 -10.91
N LEU A 91 -1.33 2.24 -10.33
CA LEU A 91 0.01 2.80 -10.46
C LEU A 91 0.65 2.47 -11.82
N GLU A 92 0.47 1.25 -12.29
CA GLU A 92 0.89 0.77 -13.60
C GLU A 92 -0.31 0.90 -14.54
N GLY A 93 -0.61 2.12 -15.02
CA GLY A 93 -1.84 2.48 -15.75
C GLY A 93 -2.13 1.69 -17.03
N LEU A 94 -2.52 0.42 -16.87
CA LEU A 94 -3.05 -0.49 -17.87
C LEU A 94 -4.08 -1.39 -17.19
N PRO A 95 -5.25 -1.62 -17.80
CA PRO A 95 -6.21 -2.59 -17.31
C PRO A 95 -5.53 -3.97 -17.34
N ARG A 96 -5.38 -4.59 -16.17
CA ARG A 96 -5.30 -6.05 -16.14
C ARG A 96 -6.75 -6.52 -16.25
N ASP A 97 -7.11 -6.96 -17.45
CA ASP A 97 -8.21 -7.88 -17.66
C ASP A 97 -8.03 -9.04 -16.68
N ASP A 98 -8.69 -8.96 -15.52
CA ASP A 98 -9.02 -10.13 -14.73
C ASP A 98 -10.45 -10.48 -15.12
N GLU A 99 -10.49 -11.20 -16.25
CA GLU A 99 -11.55 -12.07 -16.74
C GLU A 99 -12.38 -12.60 -15.56
N THR A 100 -13.55 -11.99 -15.34
CA THR A 100 -14.61 -12.60 -14.53
C THR A 100 -15.53 -13.28 -15.52
N GLU A 101 -15.37 -14.59 -15.66
CA GLU A 101 -16.36 -15.49 -16.29
C GLU A 101 -17.74 -15.37 -15.61
#